data_AF-A0A1V5TB49-F1
#
_entry.id   AF-A0A1V5TB49-F1
#
_cell.length_a   1.000
_cell.length_b   1.000
_cell.length_c   1.000
_cell.angle_alpha   90.00
_cell.angle_beta   90.00
_cell.angle_gamma   90.00
#
_symmetry.space_group_name_H-M   'P 1'
#
loop_
_entity.id
_entity.type
_entity.pdbx_description
1 polymer ?
#
loop_
_entity_poly.entity_id
_entity_poly.type
_entity_poly.pdbx_seq_one_letter_code
_entity_poly.pdbx_strand_id
1 'polypeptide(L)'
;MYRYNPQDDSILEYHHDESDPGSLSDNLVYFIYEDRSSDVWIGTNRGLNRINSETGALTAYYYNRSNPAGISSNTLYACYEHSDGTLWFGTRNGGVCSYDPVYDTFSHVTSKDGLPSDTVSGIAPSSGDFLWLATHNGLVRFDMVGKTALVYKASDGLVSQQFNTVHYSARSGNRYFGTPLGVMYFAEKDIRNNYRSNPRMAISSVTVNNETIRSPAFNTKDAVLRLRSDQVHINIGCTALDFSPYAKYSYSYMLEGFNEEWVRAGSRRYAMFTNLSPGLYRFTVKIDSRSSGAGEPGTEESGTSLTFRNDKPVFLRWYAWIVYALFCMFSVYVFLRIRKSAVLERKVGELEEVATSLRTENTHLESLSYQDSLTGIPNRRYFKYAFQREWAASRIREELLTVLMIYIDFFKRFNDTFGHVEGDRILMLVAKGIQKSLFRLTDSVARFGGEEFVVILPDMNAEHGSIVAERIRTSIVGLRIPFASETGEYLTVSIGCFSGRPDSSFSADQFMKNTDAALYLAKAQDRNCVSIYSSGCLGV
;
A
#
# COMPACT_ATOMS: atom_id res chain seq x y z
N MET A 1 76.43 14.78 -9.25
CA MET A 1 77.07 15.12 -7.96
C MET A 1 78.53 15.48 -8.23
N TYR A 2 79.07 16.47 -7.55
CA TYR A 2 80.47 16.88 -7.73
C TYR A 2 81.20 16.77 -6.39
N ARG A 3 82.42 16.21 -6.41
CA ARG A 3 83.37 16.27 -5.30
C ARG A 3 84.45 17.27 -5.67
N TYR A 4 84.51 18.36 -4.91
CA TYR A 4 85.49 19.43 -5.10
C TYR A 4 86.61 19.31 -4.07
N ASN A 5 87.86 19.32 -4.52
CA ASN A 5 89.03 19.39 -3.66
C ASN A 5 89.56 20.84 -3.63
N PRO A 6 89.43 21.56 -2.49
CA PRO A 6 89.86 22.96 -2.42
C PRO A 6 91.39 23.14 -2.38
N GLN A 7 92.18 22.08 -2.18
CA GLN A 7 93.64 22.20 -2.11
C GLN A 7 94.29 22.34 -3.49
N ASP A 8 93.73 21.68 -4.50
CA ASP A 8 94.26 21.63 -5.86
C ASP A 8 93.24 22.08 -6.93
N ASP A 9 92.07 22.56 -6.49
CA ASP A 9 90.95 23.02 -7.33
C ASP A 9 90.38 21.92 -8.26
N SER A 10 90.64 20.64 -7.96
CA SER A 10 90.15 19.52 -8.77
C SER A 10 88.68 19.21 -8.48
N ILE A 11 87.95 18.82 -9.54
CA ILE A 11 86.54 18.41 -9.48
C ILE A 11 86.42 17.00 -10.03
N LEU A 12 85.86 16.10 -9.23
CA LEU A 12 85.44 14.77 -9.66
C LEU A 12 83.92 14.75 -9.83
N GLU A 13 83.46 14.34 -11.01
CA GLU A 13 82.03 14.24 -11.33
C GLU A 13 81.53 12.81 -11.14
N TYR A 14 80.42 12.68 -10.44
CA TYR A 14 79.62 11.46 -10.35
C TYR A 14 78.28 11.73 -11.03
N HIS A 15 77.95 10.95 -12.06
CA HIS A 15 76.69 11.01 -12.78
C HIS A 15 76.11 9.61 -12.94
N HIS A 16 74.84 9.55 -13.31
CA HIS A 16 74.15 8.32 -13.67
C HIS A 16 74.55 7.89 -15.08
N ASP A 17 74.98 6.64 -15.21
CA ASP A 17 75.25 5.95 -16.46
C ASP A 17 74.52 4.60 -16.47
N GLU A 18 73.57 4.44 -17.40
CA GLU A 18 72.77 3.20 -17.52
C GLU A 18 73.63 1.96 -17.82
N SER A 19 74.84 2.14 -18.35
CA SER A 19 75.77 1.05 -18.71
C SER A 19 76.74 0.67 -17.59
N ASP A 20 76.88 1.52 -16.57
CA ASP A 20 77.79 1.30 -15.43
C ASP A 20 76.99 1.11 -14.12
N PRO A 21 76.90 -0.14 -13.60
CA PRO A 21 76.29 -0.43 -12.31
C PRO A 21 76.96 0.25 -11.11
N GLY A 22 78.21 0.71 -11.25
CA GLY A 22 78.96 1.49 -10.27
C GLY A 22 78.74 3.01 -10.36
N SER A 23 77.83 3.46 -11.22
CA SER A 23 77.44 4.86 -11.33
C SER A 23 76.30 5.22 -10.38
N LEU A 24 75.96 6.51 -10.26
CA LEU A 24 74.81 6.93 -9.45
C LEU A 24 73.51 6.36 -10.01
N SER A 25 72.56 6.03 -9.14
CA SER A 25 71.21 5.57 -9.54
C SER A 25 70.36 6.63 -10.26
N ASP A 26 70.59 7.92 -10.03
CA ASP A 26 69.95 9.03 -10.74
C ASP A 26 70.75 10.32 -10.53
N ASN A 27 70.64 11.28 -11.46
CA ASN A 27 71.31 12.57 -11.35
C ASN A 27 70.59 13.55 -10.40
N LEU A 28 69.30 13.33 -10.09
CA LEU A 28 68.53 14.12 -9.15
C LEU A 28 68.79 13.64 -7.71
N VAL A 29 69.79 14.26 -7.07
CA VAL A 29 70.21 13.98 -5.69
C VAL A 29 69.42 14.86 -4.71
N TYR A 30 68.84 14.25 -3.67
CA TYR A 30 68.10 14.96 -2.60
C TYR A 30 68.94 15.18 -1.34
N PHE A 31 69.81 14.23 -0.99
CA PHE A 31 70.72 14.38 0.14
C PHE A 31 72.05 13.66 -0.11
N ILE A 32 73.07 14.12 0.60
CA ILE A 32 74.37 13.46 0.76
C ILE A 32 74.64 13.43 2.26
N TYR A 33 74.95 12.27 2.82
CA TYR A 33 75.14 12.06 4.24
C TYR A 33 76.38 11.19 4.48
N GLU A 34 77.30 11.65 5.30
CA GLU A 34 78.47 10.88 5.74
C GLU A 34 78.14 10.24 7.09
N ASP A 35 78.20 8.91 7.18
CA ASP A 35 77.98 8.19 8.42
C ASP A 35 79.23 8.15 9.31
N ARG A 36 79.11 7.65 10.54
CA ARG A 36 80.25 7.53 11.48
C ARG A 36 81.35 6.58 10.99
N SER A 37 81.05 5.69 10.05
CA SER A 37 82.02 4.82 9.38
C SER A 37 82.69 5.49 8.18
N SER A 38 82.43 6.80 7.97
CA SER A 38 82.92 7.61 6.86
C SER A 38 82.37 7.22 5.49
N ASP A 39 81.39 6.30 5.43
CA ASP A 39 80.73 5.96 4.18
C ASP A 39 79.76 7.08 3.79
N VAL A 40 79.67 7.33 2.49
CA VAL A 40 78.84 8.43 1.97
C VAL A 40 77.57 7.86 1.35
N TRP A 41 76.44 8.20 1.95
CA TRP A 41 75.09 7.82 1.53
C TRP A 41 74.45 8.93 0.70
N ILE A 42 73.92 8.56 -0.46
CA ILE A 42 73.41 9.50 -1.46
C ILE A 42 72.00 9.06 -1.85
N GLY A 43 71.00 9.79 -1.39
CA GLY A 43 69.61 9.58 -1.76
C GLY A 43 69.27 10.28 -3.07
N THR A 44 68.74 9.54 -4.03
CA THR A 44 68.35 10.07 -5.34
C THR A 44 66.86 9.88 -5.60
N ASN A 45 66.42 10.28 -6.78
CA ASN A 45 65.06 10.05 -7.24
C ASN A 45 64.77 8.61 -7.67
N ARG A 46 65.80 7.81 -8.01
CA ARG A 46 65.63 6.41 -8.47
C ARG A 46 66.38 5.35 -7.65
N GLY A 47 67.13 5.71 -6.63
CA GLY A 47 67.74 4.75 -5.71
C GLY A 47 68.51 5.40 -4.57
N LEU A 48 69.01 4.56 -3.67
CA LEU A 48 69.96 4.93 -2.63
C LEU A 48 71.35 4.48 -3.08
N ASN A 49 72.38 5.31 -2.92
CA ASN A 49 73.74 4.91 -3.22
C ASN A 49 74.59 5.01 -1.96
N ARG A 50 75.59 4.14 -1.86
CA ARG A 50 76.61 4.15 -0.81
C ARG A 50 77.98 4.16 -1.49
N ILE A 51 78.81 5.13 -1.15
CA ILE A 51 80.24 5.12 -1.48
C ILE A 51 80.97 4.60 -0.25
N ASN A 52 81.59 3.44 -0.39
CA ASN A 52 82.41 2.88 0.68
C ASN A 52 83.71 3.68 0.81
N SER A 53 84.02 4.11 2.02
CA SER A 53 85.16 4.98 2.33
C SER A 53 86.51 4.30 2.12
N GLU A 54 86.60 3.00 2.37
CA GLU A 54 87.84 2.22 2.26
C GLU A 54 88.19 1.89 0.82
N THR A 55 87.21 1.46 0.02
CA THR A 55 87.42 0.99 -1.35
C THR A 55 87.14 2.05 -2.41
N GLY A 56 86.37 3.08 -2.06
CA GLY A 56 85.82 4.06 -3.02
C GLY A 56 84.72 3.49 -3.91
N ALA A 57 84.30 2.23 -3.72
CA ALA A 57 83.29 1.60 -4.53
C ALA A 57 81.91 2.20 -4.27
N LEU A 58 81.16 2.44 -5.34
CA LEU A 58 79.77 2.91 -5.28
C LEU A 58 78.83 1.72 -5.47
N THR A 59 77.96 1.52 -4.50
CA THR A 59 76.90 0.51 -4.53
C THR A 59 75.54 1.20 -4.61
N ALA A 60 74.73 0.84 -5.61
CA ALA A 60 73.36 1.34 -5.77
C ALA A 60 72.33 0.32 -5.27
N TYR A 61 71.41 0.77 -4.42
CA TYR A 61 70.27 0.02 -3.91
C TYR A 61 68.99 0.49 -4.61
N TYR A 62 68.25 -0.47 -5.16
CA TYR A 62 67.00 -0.24 -5.88
C TYR A 62 65.84 -0.96 -5.19
N TYR A 63 64.66 -0.34 -5.22
CA TYR A 63 63.42 -0.96 -4.80
C TYR A 63 63.13 -2.18 -5.67
N ASN A 64 62.96 -3.32 -5.01
CA ASN A 64 62.53 -4.56 -5.63
C ASN A 64 61.40 -5.16 -4.79
N ARG A 65 60.21 -5.25 -5.38
CA ARG A 65 59.01 -5.79 -4.71
C ARG A 65 59.20 -7.22 -4.20
N SER A 66 60.08 -7.99 -4.82
CA SER A 66 60.38 -9.38 -4.43
C SER A 66 61.40 -9.48 -3.29
N ASN A 67 62.05 -8.38 -2.91
CA ASN A 67 63.03 -8.34 -1.83
C ASN A 67 62.49 -7.50 -0.65
N PRO A 68 61.86 -8.12 0.37
CA PRO A 68 61.36 -7.39 1.54
C PRO A 68 62.47 -6.79 2.41
N ALA A 69 63.72 -7.27 2.27
CA ALA A 69 64.89 -6.78 2.98
C ALA A 69 65.63 -5.65 2.23
N GLY A 70 65.05 -5.12 1.14
CA GLY A 70 65.57 -3.97 0.40
C GLY A 70 64.89 -2.65 0.79
N ILE A 71 65.35 -1.54 0.20
CA ILE A 71 64.67 -0.24 0.33
C ILE A 71 63.20 -0.35 -0.10
N SER A 72 62.30 0.40 0.54
CA SER A 72 60.86 0.31 0.27
C SER A 72 60.37 1.24 -0.86
N SER A 73 61.23 2.15 -1.32
CA SER A 73 60.97 3.05 -2.44
C SER A 73 62.27 3.58 -3.02
N ASN A 74 62.23 3.95 -4.30
CA ASN A 74 63.37 4.45 -5.06
C ASN A 74 63.67 5.94 -4.83
N THR A 75 62.74 6.70 -4.25
CA THR A 75 62.94 8.14 -4.03
C THR A 75 63.18 8.39 -2.55
N LEU A 76 64.40 8.80 -2.19
CA LEU A 76 64.82 9.03 -0.80
C LEU A 76 65.02 10.52 -0.55
N TYR A 77 64.38 11.07 0.48
CA TYR A 77 64.37 12.50 0.78
C TYR A 77 65.22 12.90 1.98
N ALA A 78 65.43 11.98 2.93
CA ALA A 78 66.14 12.28 4.16
C ALA A 78 66.97 11.08 4.62
N CYS A 79 68.04 11.37 5.34
CA CYS A 79 68.88 10.39 6.04
C CYS A 79 69.15 10.89 7.46
N TYR A 80 69.16 9.98 8.41
CA TYR A 80 69.58 10.26 9.78
C TYR A 80 70.24 9.01 10.38
N GLU A 81 71.40 9.18 11.01
CA GLU A 81 72.05 8.12 11.77
C GLU A 81 71.70 8.23 13.25
N HIS A 82 71.10 7.16 13.79
CA HIS A 82 70.80 7.08 15.21
C HIS A 82 72.08 6.80 16.03
N SER A 83 72.01 7.01 17.34
CA SER A 83 73.17 6.88 18.23
C SER A 83 73.76 5.47 18.29
N ASP A 84 72.95 4.45 18.01
CA ASP A 84 73.33 3.03 17.93
C ASP A 84 74.02 2.64 16.61
N GLY A 85 74.11 3.56 15.64
CA GLY A 85 74.65 3.31 14.29
C GLY A 85 73.61 2.89 13.25
N THR A 86 72.33 2.75 13.62
CA THR A 86 71.26 2.46 12.67
C THR A 86 71.00 3.68 11.79
N LEU A 87 71.04 3.50 10.47
CA LEU A 87 70.69 4.55 9.52
C LEU A 87 69.20 4.50 9.20
N TRP A 88 68.56 5.66 9.19
CA TRP A 88 67.15 5.85 8.90
C TRP A 88 66.98 6.72 7.66
N PHE A 89 66.14 6.26 6.73
CA PHE A 89 65.87 6.93 5.47
C PHE A 89 64.39 7.28 5.32
N GLY A 90 64.13 8.53 4.97
CA GLY A 90 62.79 9.02 4.63
C GLY A 90 62.53 8.81 3.14
N THR A 91 61.42 8.17 2.79
CA THR A 91 61.14 7.79 1.40
C THR A 91 59.89 8.49 0.86
N ARG A 92 59.73 8.54 -0.47
CA ARG A 92 58.46 8.87 -1.12
C ARG A 92 57.63 7.59 -1.30
N ASN A 93 56.44 7.53 -0.71
CA ASN A 93 55.50 6.40 -0.82
C ASN A 93 56.02 5.04 -0.31
N GLY A 94 57.12 5.00 0.44
CA GLY A 94 57.65 3.77 1.07
C GLY A 94 57.74 3.85 2.60
N GLY A 95 57.25 4.93 3.21
CA GLY A 95 57.35 5.19 4.64
C GLY A 95 58.77 5.54 5.08
N VAL A 96 59.15 5.07 6.27
CA VAL A 96 60.50 5.21 6.81
C VAL A 96 61.22 3.86 6.72
N CYS A 97 62.46 3.86 6.24
CA CYS A 97 63.35 2.71 6.20
C CYS A 97 64.43 2.80 7.27
N SER A 98 64.78 1.69 7.90
CA SER A 98 66.00 1.55 8.70
C SER A 98 66.96 0.58 8.00
N TYR A 99 68.26 0.84 8.10
CA TYR A 99 69.32 0.01 7.53
C TYR A 99 70.18 -0.57 8.65
N ASP A 100 70.37 -1.88 8.58
CA ASP A 100 71.26 -2.63 9.46
C ASP A 100 72.60 -2.85 8.73
N PRO A 101 73.70 -2.21 9.18
CA PRO A 101 75.01 -2.33 8.55
C PRO A 101 75.66 -3.71 8.75
N VAL A 102 75.24 -4.52 9.72
CA VAL A 102 75.82 -5.85 9.99
C VAL A 102 75.40 -6.85 8.92
N TYR A 103 74.12 -6.79 8.51
CA TYR A 103 73.55 -7.74 7.56
C TYR A 103 73.35 -7.16 6.16
N ASP A 104 73.60 -5.86 5.96
CA ASP A 104 73.31 -5.12 4.73
C ASP A 104 71.83 -5.26 4.32
N THR A 105 70.94 -5.11 5.30
CA THR A 105 69.49 -5.27 5.09
C THR A 105 68.70 -4.06 5.55
N PHE A 106 67.52 -3.89 4.95
CA PHE A 106 66.58 -2.83 5.25
C PHE A 106 65.31 -3.37 5.90
N SER A 107 64.77 -2.61 6.84
CA SER A 107 63.43 -2.78 7.38
C SER A 107 62.62 -1.50 7.13
N HIS A 108 61.30 -1.59 7.03
CA HIS A 108 60.47 -0.43 6.75
C HIS A 108 59.17 -0.41 7.56
N VAL A 109 58.68 0.80 7.82
CA VAL A 109 57.40 1.07 8.48
C VAL A 109 56.59 2.00 7.59
N THR A 110 55.39 1.54 7.24
CA THR A 110 54.47 2.19 6.30
C THR A 110 53.14 2.53 6.96
N SER A 111 52.21 3.04 6.18
CA SER A 111 50.83 3.31 6.57
C SER A 111 50.07 2.06 6.98
N LYS A 112 50.47 0.90 6.46
CA LYS A 112 49.93 -0.41 6.89
C LYS A 112 50.34 -0.76 8.32
N ASP A 113 51.46 -0.23 8.76
CA ASP A 113 52.04 -0.49 10.08
C ASP A 113 51.65 0.59 11.11
N GLY A 114 50.94 1.64 10.68
CA GLY A 114 50.42 2.71 11.55
C GLY A 114 51.00 4.10 11.31
N LEU A 115 51.87 4.29 10.32
CA LEU A 115 52.36 5.62 9.93
C LEU A 115 51.22 6.43 9.27
N PRO A 116 51.06 7.74 9.52
CA PRO A 116 49.95 8.50 8.93
C PRO A 116 50.11 8.78 7.43
N SER A 117 51.31 8.62 6.88
CA SER A 117 51.62 8.79 5.45
C SER A 117 52.89 8.04 5.08
N ASP A 118 52.91 7.46 3.88
CA ASP A 118 54.08 6.78 3.33
C ASP A 118 55.12 7.73 2.72
N THR A 119 54.90 9.04 2.76
CA THR A 119 55.92 10.01 2.35
C THR A 119 56.51 10.69 3.57
N VAL A 120 57.80 10.44 3.79
CA VAL A 120 58.60 11.01 4.88
C VAL A 120 59.66 11.92 4.24
N SER A 121 59.52 13.22 4.42
CA SER A 121 60.39 14.22 3.79
C SER A 121 61.56 14.65 4.68
N GLY A 122 61.49 14.41 5.99
CA GLY A 122 62.53 14.81 6.93
C GLY A 122 62.56 13.91 8.16
N ILE A 123 63.75 13.71 8.72
CA ILE A 123 63.98 12.90 9.92
C ILE A 123 64.84 13.70 10.89
N ALA A 124 64.45 13.76 12.16
CA ALA A 124 65.25 14.41 13.19
C ALA A 124 65.28 13.59 14.48
N PRO A 125 66.37 13.66 15.27
CA PRO A 125 66.47 12.99 16.56
C PRO A 125 65.38 13.44 17.55
N SER A 126 64.84 12.51 18.33
CA SER A 126 64.08 12.79 19.56
C SER A 126 64.80 12.16 20.76
N SER A 127 64.29 12.36 21.98
CA SER A 127 64.91 11.79 23.19
C SER A 127 64.78 10.26 23.24
N GLY A 128 65.86 9.54 23.53
CA GLY A 128 65.83 8.08 23.71
C GLY A 128 65.55 7.34 22.40
N ASP A 129 64.59 6.42 22.43
CA ASP A 129 64.25 5.52 21.32
C ASP A 129 63.28 6.14 20.29
N PHE A 130 63.24 7.47 20.18
CA PHE A 130 62.28 8.17 19.33
C PHE A 130 62.93 8.99 18.21
N LEU A 131 62.20 9.14 17.10
CA LEU A 131 62.51 10.02 15.98
C LEU A 131 61.36 10.98 15.71
N TRP A 132 61.68 12.17 15.21
CA TRP A 132 60.72 13.07 14.59
C TRP A 132 60.72 12.83 13.08
N LEU A 133 59.56 12.51 12.52
CA LEU A 133 59.36 12.30 11.08
C LEU A 133 58.42 13.38 10.54
N ALA A 134 58.89 14.14 9.56
CA ALA A 134 58.07 15.07 8.79
C ALA A 134 57.38 14.30 7.67
N THR A 135 56.04 14.17 7.72
CA THR A 135 55.26 13.38 6.76
C THR A 135 54.27 14.25 5.98
N HIS A 136 53.75 13.78 4.85
CA HIS A 136 52.69 14.49 4.12
C HIS A 136 51.34 14.57 4.87
N ASN A 137 51.22 13.98 6.06
CA ASN A 137 50.00 13.99 6.88
C ASN A 137 50.32 14.40 8.34
N GLY A 138 51.23 15.36 8.51
CA GLY A 138 51.61 15.91 9.81
C GLY A 138 52.99 15.47 10.29
N LEU A 139 53.37 15.98 11.46
CA LEU A 139 54.63 15.66 12.14
C LEU A 139 54.42 14.45 13.04
N VAL A 140 55.35 13.52 13.04
CA VAL A 140 55.22 12.26 13.78
C VAL A 140 56.37 12.14 14.76
N ARG A 141 56.07 11.79 16.01
CA ARG A 141 57.04 11.24 16.95
C ARG A 141 56.95 9.72 16.88
N PHE A 142 57.97 9.09 16.34
CA PHE A 142 58.03 7.66 16.03
C PHE A 142 58.90 6.93 17.05
N ASP A 143 58.35 5.89 17.66
CA ASP A 143 59.04 4.95 18.54
C ASP A 143 59.74 3.89 17.71
N MET A 144 61.08 3.85 17.75
CA MET A 144 61.89 2.92 16.94
C MET A 144 61.78 1.48 17.42
N VAL A 145 61.53 1.25 18.72
CA VAL A 145 61.48 -0.09 19.34
C VAL A 145 60.07 -0.66 19.23
N GLY A 146 59.07 0.10 19.71
CA GLY A 146 57.67 -0.32 19.67
C GLY A 146 57.02 -0.16 18.30
N LYS A 147 57.68 0.53 17.35
CA LYS A 147 57.16 0.89 16.01
C LYS A 147 55.82 1.61 16.07
N THR A 148 55.62 2.45 17.08
CA THR A 148 54.40 3.25 17.26
C THR A 148 54.60 4.70 16.83
N ALA A 149 53.53 5.35 16.36
CA ALA A 149 53.58 6.72 15.85
C ALA A 149 52.59 7.62 16.59
N LEU A 150 53.09 8.69 17.19
CA LEU A 150 52.28 9.79 17.72
C LEU A 150 52.24 10.92 16.68
N VAL A 151 51.04 11.25 16.20
CA VAL A 151 50.85 12.16 15.07
C VAL A 151 50.35 13.52 15.54
N TYR A 152 51.05 14.58 15.15
CA TYR A 152 50.66 15.96 15.33
C TYR A 152 50.20 16.54 13.99
N LYS A 153 49.05 17.20 13.99
CA LYS A 153 48.39 17.82 12.82
C LYS A 153 48.14 19.31 13.04
N ALA A 154 47.56 19.98 12.04
CA ALA A 154 47.18 21.39 12.15
C ALA A 154 46.27 21.67 13.37
N SER A 155 45.39 20.72 13.73
CA SER A 155 44.55 20.80 14.93
C SER A 155 45.34 20.86 16.24
N ASP A 156 46.58 20.39 16.24
CA ASP A 156 47.47 20.38 17.41
C ASP A 156 48.36 21.62 17.46
N GLY A 157 48.12 22.60 16.56
CA GLY A 157 48.88 23.85 16.47
C GLY A 157 49.96 23.85 15.39
N LEU A 158 50.06 22.82 14.55
CA LEU A 158 50.97 22.88 13.41
C LEU A 158 50.53 23.93 12.39
N VAL A 159 51.48 24.78 11.99
CA VAL A 159 51.31 25.81 10.95
C VAL A 159 51.05 25.19 9.57
N SER A 160 51.62 24.02 9.28
CA SER A 160 51.44 23.30 8.02
C SER A 160 51.38 21.79 8.27
N GLN A 161 50.59 21.08 7.44
CA GLN A 161 50.59 19.61 7.39
C GLN A 161 51.56 19.05 6.34
N GLN A 162 52.05 19.92 5.45
CA GLN A 162 53.04 19.60 4.43
C GLN A 162 54.40 20.11 4.88
N PHE A 163 55.41 19.29 4.64
CA PHE A 163 56.81 19.60 4.91
C PHE A 163 57.61 19.48 3.62
N ASN A 164 58.64 20.30 3.52
CA ASN A 164 59.65 20.17 2.49
C ASN A 164 60.72 19.17 2.96
N THR A 165 61.76 18.95 2.16
CA THR A 165 62.87 18.03 2.48
C THR A 165 63.89 18.62 3.46
N VAL A 166 63.78 19.92 3.77
CA VAL A 166 64.71 20.63 4.65
C VAL A 166 64.33 20.44 6.11
N HIS A 167 65.28 19.98 6.91
CA HIS A 167 65.15 19.82 8.36
C HIS A 167 66.50 20.09 9.04
N TYR A 168 66.46 20.55 10.28
CA TYR A 168 67.67 20.83 11.06
C TYR A 168 67.43 20.59 12.54
N SER A 169 68.45 20.04 13.20
CA SER A 169 68.46 19.77 14.63
C SER A 169 69.54 20.58 15.30
N ALA A 170 69.14 21.58 16.09
CA ALA A 170 70.08 22.42 16.81
C ALA A 170 70.64 21.72 18.06
N ARG A 171 71.87 22.09 18.44
CA ARG A 171 72.51 21.63 19.68
C ARG A 171 71.74 21.99 20.95
N SER A 172 70.90 23.03 20.90
CA SER A 172 70.00 23.43 22.00
C SER A 172 68.86 22.44 22.24
N GLY A 173 68.64 21.47 21.35
CA GLY A 173 67.51 20.55 21.35
C GLY A 173 66.32 21.04 20.50
N ASN A 174 66.39 22.23 19.92
CA ASN A 174 65.35 22.70 19.01
C ASN A 174 65.36 21.91 17.70
N ARG A 175 64.15 21.64 17.18
CA ARG A 175 63.92 21.00 15.90
C ARG A 175 63.31 21.99 14.93
N TYR A 176 63.81 22.01 13.70
CA TYR A 176 63.39 22.89 12.64
C TYR A 176 62.98 22.05 11.44
N PHE A 177 61.80 22.35 10.88
CA PHE A 177 61.28 21.69 9.70
C PHE A 177 60.81 22.76 8.70
N GLY A 178 61.29 22.65 7.46
CA GLY A 178 60.83 23.48 6.36
C GLY A 178 59.41 23.10 5.96
N THR A 179 58.58 24.10 5.69
CA THR A 179 57.20 23.94 5.21
C THR A 179 56.98 24.89 4.02
N PRO A 180 55.94 24.66 3.20
CA PRO A 180 55.55 25.63 2.17
C PRO A 180 55.19 27.03 2.71
N LEU A 181 54.88 27.15 4.01
CA LEU A 181 54.51 28.40 4.67
C LEU A 181 55.65 29.05 5.47
N GLY A 182 56.88 28.54 5.34
CA GLY A 182 58.05 29.00 6.09
C GLY A 182 58.66 27.90 6.95
N VAL A 183 59.33 28.27 8.04
CA VAL A 183 60.01 27.32 8.93
C VAL A 183 59.19 27.10 10.20
N MET A 184 58.87 25.84 10.48
CA MET A 184 58.34 25.42 11.78
C MET A 184 59.50 25.09 12.71
N TYR A 185 59.40 25.50 13.97
CA TYR A 185 60.33 25.05 15.00
C TYR A 185 59.63 24.76 16.33
N PHE A 186 60.22 23.88 17.12
CA PHE A 186 59.78 23.62 18.49
C PHE A 186 60.94 23.07 19.34
N ALA A 187 60.84 23.23 20.65
CA ALA A 187 61.66 22.50 21.61
C ALA A 187 60.83 21.36 22.20
N GLU A 188 61.40 20.16 22.24
CA GLU A 188 60.67 18.98 22.71
C GLU A 188 60.18 19.11 24.17
N LYS A 189 60.96 19.81 25.01
CA LYS A 189 60.62 20.13 26.40
C LYS A 189 59.38 21.02 26.57
N ASP A 190 59.01 21.78 25.54
CA ASP A 190 57.87 22.71 25.59
C ASP A 190 56.55 22.03 25.18
N ILE A 191 56.61 20.80 24.66
CA ILE A 191 55.44 20.02 24.29
C ILE A 191 54.70 19.57 25.55
N ARG A 192 53.57 20.24 25.85
CA ARG A 192 52.70 19.88 26.97
C ARG A 192 51.70 18.82 26.54
N ASN A 193 51.88 17.62 27.07
CA ASN A 193 50.92 16.52 26.93
C ASN A 193 49.74 16.73 27.88
N ASN A 194 48.69 17.41 27.42
CA ASN A 194 47.46 17.65 28.20
C ASN A 194 46.52 16.42 28.27
N TYR A 195 47.05 15.20 28.32
CA TYR A 195 46.26 13.95 28.41
C TYR A 195 45.60 13.72 29.79
N ARG A 196 45.61 14.71 30.68
CA ARG A 196 45.15 14.59 32.07
C ARG A 196 43.69 15.00 32.30
N SER A 197 42.90 15.20 31.26
CA SER A 197 41.45 15.17 31.43
C SER A 197 40.99 13.72 31.29
N ASN A 198 40.44 13.16 32.36
CA ASN A 198 39.55 12.01 32.27
C ASN A 198 38.13 12.60 32.16
N PRO A 199 37.72 13.11 30.98
CA PRO A 199 36.49 13.89 30.89
C PRO A 199 35.30 12.98 31.13
N ARG A 200 34.27 13.54 31.76
CA ARG A 200 33.00 12.85 31.88
C ARG A 200 32.42 12.62 30.49
N MET A 201 32.04 11.38 30.20
CA MET A 201 31.32 11.03 28.99
C MET A 201 29.83 11.33 29.16
N ALA A 202 29.23 11.88 28.13
CA ALA A 202 27.80 12.12 28.06
C ALA A 202 27.22 11.58 26.75
N ILE A 203 26.00 11.06 26.84
CA ILE A 203 25.18 10.72 25.67
C ILE A 203 24.53 12.02 25.21
N SER A 204 24.92 12.47 24.03
CA SER A 204 24.56 13.78 23.48
C SER A 204 23.26 13.73 22.68
N SER A 205 22.96 12.58 22.05
CA SER A 205 21.76 12.41 21.24
C SER A 205 21.38 10.95 21.13
N VAL A 206 20.08 10.68 21.08
CA VAL A 206 19.54 9.37 20.67
C VAL A 206 18.54 9.63 19.56
N THR A 207 18.78 9.06 18.40
CA THR A 207 17.89 9.14 17.24
C THR A 207 17.33 7.75 16.97
N VAL A 208 16.01 7.65 16.84
CA VAL A 208 15.30 6.41 16.54
C VAL A 208 14.50 6.61 15.27
N ASN A 209 14.72 5.79 14.25
CA ASN A 209 14.04 5.88 12.95
C ASN A 209 14.08 7.30 12.36
N ASN A 210 15.25 7.95 12.44
CA ASN A 210 15.52 9.33 12.03
C ASN A 210 14.83 10.43 12.86
N GLU A 211 14.13 10.10 13.95
CA GLU A 211 13.58 11.07 14.89
C GLU A 211 14.47 11.19 16.13
N THR A 212 14.91 12.41 16.44
CA THR A 212 15.70 12.67 17.65
C THR A 212 14.81 12.64 18.88
N ILE A 213 15.09 11.71 19.79
CA ILE A 213 14.44 11.64 21.09
C ILE A 213 15.07 12.70 22.00
N ARG A 214 14.24 13.40 22.77
CA ARG A 214 14.68 14.23 23.88
C ARG A 214 14.23 13.59 25.17
N SER A 215 15.17 13.17 26.01
CA SER A 215 14.86 12.55 27.30
C SER A 215 15.93 12.88 28.34
N PRO A 216 15.55 13.21 29.59
CA PRO A 216 16.51 13.36 30.68
C PRO A 216 17.22 12.04 31.04
N ALA A 217 16.68 10.90 30.57
CA ALA A 217 17.24 9.58 30.83
C ALA A 217 18.64 9.36 30.23
N PHE A 218 19.08 10.16 29.26
CA PHE A 218 20.34 9.94 28.53
C PHE A 218 21.58 9.90 29.43
N ASN A 219 21.59 10.67 30.52
CA ASN A 219 22.72 10.78 31.43
C ASN A 219 22.29 10.65 32.89
N THR A 220 21.13 10.04 33.14
CA THR A 220 20.63 9.78 34.49
C THR A 220 20.87 8.32 34.84
N LYS A 221 21.55 8.07 35.96
CA LYS A 221 21.83 6.71 36.42
C LYS A 221 20.52 5.95 36.61
N ASP A 222 20.48 4.70 36.14
CA ASP A 222 19.33 3.78 36.26
C ASP A 222 18.04 4.21 35.53
N ALA A 223 18.07 5.29 34.75
CA ALA A 223 16.94 5.67 33.92
C ALA A 223 16.82 4.74 32.70
N VAL A 224 15.63 4.21 32.45
CA VAL A 224 15.35 3.33 31.31
C VAL A 224 14.55 4.07 30.24
N LEU A 225 15.17 4.31 29.09
CA LEU A 225 14.48 4.87 27.93
C LEU A 225 13.57 3.81 27.29
N ARG A 226 12.29 4.13 27.07
CA ARG A 226 11.35 3.20 26.42
C ARG A 226 11.15 3.55 24.95
N LEU A 227 11.38 2.58 24.07
CA LEU A 227 11.18 2.70 22.63
C LEU A 227 9.91 1.95 22.21
N ARG A 228 9.19 2.50 21.21
CA ARG A 228 7.91 1.97 20.72
C ARG A 228 8.05 1.38 19.33
N SER A 229 8.63 0.18 19.16
CA SER A 229 8.57 -0.60 17.90
C SER A 229 9.26 -1.96 18.08
N ASP A 230 9.02 -2.93 17.20
CA ASP A 230 9.78 -4.18 17.06
C ASP A 230 11.06 -4.05 16.24
N GLN A 231 11.14 -3.07 15.34
CA GLN A 231 12.32 -2.85 14.49
C GLN A 231 12.75 -1.39 14.60
N VAL A 232 13.73 -1.18 15.48
CA VAL A 232 14.28 0.14 15.76
C VAL A 232 15.66 0.26 15.14
N HIS A 233 15.80 1.27 14.27
CA HIS A 233 17.10 1.82 13.90
C HIS A 233 17.46 2.89 14.92
N ILE A 234 18.44 2.61 15.78
CA ILE A 234 18.89 3.54 16.81
C ILE A 234 20.30 4.03 16.49
N ASN A 235 20.48 5.34 16.59
CA ASN A 235 21.75 6.01 16.55
C ASN A 235 21.98 6.73 17.88
N ILE A 236 23.01 6.33 18.60
CA ILE A 236 23.39 6.89 19.90
C ILE A 236 24.66 7.71 19.71
N GLY A 237 24.54 9.02 19.84
CA GLY A 237 25.65 9.97 19.85
C GLY A 237 26.23 10.12 21.26
N CYS A 238 27.54 10.19 21.36
CA CYS A 238 28.28 10.36 22.60
C CYS A 238 29.30 11.50 22.48
N THR A 239 29.67 12.10 23.60
CA THR A 239 30.72 13.11 23.64
C THR A 239 31.46 13.06 24.96
N ALA A 240 32.78 13.24 24.90
CA ALA A 240 33.56 13.62 26.06
C ALA A 240 33.29 15.09 26.38
N LEU A 241 33.06 15.42 27.66
CA LEU A 241 32.92 16.79 28.15
C LEU A 241 34.30 17.41 28.43
N ASP A 242 35.14 17.44 27.40
CA ASP A 242 36.37 18.24 27.37
C ASP A 242 36.23 19.34 26.31
N PHE A 243 36.36 20.59 26.74
CA PHE A 243 36.28 21.78 25.88
C PHE A 243 37.66 22.27 25.44
N SER A 244 38.73 21.54 25.80
CA SER A 244 40.06 21.82 25.30
C SER A 244 40.09 21.69 23.77
N PRO A 245 40.63 22.70 23.05
CA PRO A 245 40.72 22.65 21.59
C PRO A 245 41.63 21.52 21.08
N TYR A 246 42.41 20.90 21.98
CA TYR A 246 43.37 19.84 21.67
C TYR A 246 42.89 18.43 22.11
N ALA A 247 41.68 18.30 22.66
CA ALA A 247 41.18 17.02 23.16
C ALA A 247 40.82 16.06 22.01
N LYS A 248 41.64 15.02 21.84
CA LYS A 248 41.39 13.93 20.88
C LYS A 248 41.20 12.63 21.63
N TYR A 249 40.02 12.04 21.48
CA TYR A 249 39.67 10.76 22.09
C TYR A 249 39.36 9.73 21.03
N SER A 250 39.79 8.49 21.31
CA SER A 250 39.25 7.31 20.66
C SER A 250 38.19 6.69 21.56
N TYR A 251 37.12 6.18 20.96
CA TYR A 251 35.99 5.62 21.68
C TYR A 251 35.83 4.14 21.35
N SER A 252 35.42 3.37 22.34
CA SER A 252 34.89 2.01 22.18
C SER A 252 33.51 1.93 22.78
N TYR A 253 32.63 1.14 22.16
CA TYR A 253 31.27 0.93 22.65
C TYR A 253 30.86 -0.54 22.61
N MET A 254 29.84 -0.86 23.39
CA MET A 254 29.23 -2.19 23.49
C MET A 254 27.72 -2.03 23.71
N LEU A 255 26.93 -2.93 23.12
CA LEU A 255 25.49 -3.01 23.34
C LEU A 255 25.13 -4.40 23.86
N GLU A 256 25.03 -4.52 25.18
CA GLU A 256 24.60 -5.75 25.84
C GLU A 256 23.20 -6.14 25.37
N GLY A 257 23.05 -7.40 24.94
CA GLY A 257 21.84 -7.91 24.28
C GLY A 257 21.88 -7.88 22.75
N PHE A 258 22.92 -7.28 22.14
CA PHE A 258 23.17 -7.31 20.70
C PHE A 258 24.58 -7.83 20.35
N ASN A 259 25.63 -7.31 21.02
CA ASN A 259 27.00 -7.78 20.85
C ASN A 259 27.72 -7.92 22.21
N GLU A 260 28.55 -8.96 22.34
CA GLU A 260 29.27 -9.30 23.59
C GLU A 260 30.69 -8.72 23.66
N GLU A 261 31.25 -8.28 22.53
CA GLU A 261 32.60 -7.69 22.45
C GLU A 261 32.57 -6.17 22.23
N TRP A 262 33.61 -5.48 22.72
CA TRP A 262 33.81 -4.05 22.51
C TRP A 262 34.15 -3.75 21.04
N VAL A 263 33.38 -2.84 20.44
CA VAL A 263 33.64 -2.33 19.10
C VAL A 263 34.45 -1.04 19.18
N ARG A 264 35.65 -1.05 18.60
CA ARG A 264 36.49 0.15 18.48
C ARG A 264 35.94 1.10 17.43
N ALA A 265 35.54 2.30 17.84
CA ALA A 265 34.96 3.32 16.98
C ALA A 265 35.98 4.36 16.49
N GLY A 266 37.20 4.36 17.05
CA GLY A 266 38.20 5.38 16.74
C GLY A 266 37.70 6.76 17.16
N SER A 267 37.83 7.76 16.29
CA SER A 267 37.33 9.12 16.55
C SER A 267 35.81 9.27 16.42
N ARG A 268 35.08 8.23 16.02
CA ARG A 268 33.63 8.30 15.77
C ARG A 268 32.86 8.44 17.09
N ARG A 269 32.01 9.48 17.13
CA ARG A 269 31.21 9.89 18.29
C ARG A 269 29.78 9.36 18.27
N TYR A 270 29.51 8.28 17.54
CA TYR A 270 28.19 7.67 17.49
C TYR A 270 28.26 6.18 17.20
N ALA A 271 27.23 5.46 17.65
CA ALA A 271 27.03 4.04 17.41
C ALA A 271 25.64 3.83 16.80
N MET A 272 25.58 3.05 15.72
CA MET A 272 24.34 2.75 15.02
C MET A 272 24.03 1.26 15.12
N PHE A 273 22.80 0.95 15.52
CA PHE A 273 22.29 -0.40 15.59
C PHE A 273 20.97 -0.48 14.82
N THR A 274 20.77 -1.60 14.12
CA THR A 274 19.59 -1.83 13.28
C THR A 274 18.95 -3.17 13.64
N ASN A 275 17.67 -3.33 13.34
CA ASN A 275 16.90 -4.56 13.59
C ASN A 275 17.01 -5.10 15.03
N LEU A 276 16.95 -4.20 16.02
CA LEU A 276 16.94 -4.59 17.42
C LEU A 276 15.62 -5.27 17.78
N SER A 277 15.68 -6.54 18.18
CA SER A 277 14.53 -7.30 18.70
C SER A 277 13.91 -6.64 19.94
N PRO A 278 12.67 -7.00 20.33
CA PRO A 278 12.11 -6.58 21.60
C PRO A 278 12.90 -7.14 22.78
N GLY A 279 13.37 -6.27 23.68
CA GLY A 279 14.29 -6.65 24.75
C GLY A 279 14.78 -5.47 25.57
N LEU A 280 15.54 -5.77 26.62
CA LEU A 280 16.27 -4.78 27.41
C LEU A 280 17.71 -4.73 26.92
N TYR A 281 18.20 -3.53 26.66
CA TYR A 281 19.55 -3.30 26.16
C TYR A 281 20.28 -2.31 27.06
N ARG A 282 21.60 -2.53 27.23
CA ARG A 282 22.50 -1.56 27.87
C ARG A 282 23.59 -1.19 26.89
N PHE A 283 23.52 0.05 26.41
CA PHE A 283 24.59 0.65 25.66
C PHE A 283 25.64 1.19 26.62
N THR A 284 26.90 0.83 26.44
CA THR A 284 28.03 1.35 27.21
C THR A 284 29.06 1.89 26.24
N VAL A 285 29.60 3.07 26.51
CA VAL A 285 30.68 3.69 25.73
C VAL A 285 31.76 4.18 26.67
N LYS A 286 33.02 4.02 26.27
CA LYS A 286 34.19 4.51 27.02
C LYS A 286 35.21 5.15 26.09
N ILE A 287 36.08 5.95 26.70
CA ILE A 287 37.27 6.48 26.05
C ILE A 287 38.37 5.41 26.14
N ASP A 288 39.04 5.14 25.03
CA ASP A 288 40.16 4.20 24.99
C ASP A 288 41.36 4.78 25.72
N SER A 289 41.90 4.04 26.68
CA SER A 289 43.02 4.47 27.54
C SER A 289 44.28 4.83 26.77
N ARG A 290 44.46 4.38 25.52
CA ARG A 290 45.61 4.79 24.67
C ARG A 290 45.55 6.26 24.24
N SER A 291 44.38 6.90 24.31
CA SER A 291 44.26 8.35 24.07
C SER A 291 44.51 9.20 25.33
N SER A 292 44.49 8.59 26.51
CA SER A 292 44.89 9.19 27.78
C SER A 292 46.22 8.57 28.20
N GLY A 293 47.36 9.14 27.82
CA GLY A 293 48.67 8.57 28.14
C GLY A 293 48.84 8.29 29.65
N ALA A 294 48.55 7.06 30.07
CA ALA A 294 48.86 6.48 31.37
C ALA A 294 48.57 4.97 31.33
N GLY A 295 49.63 4.17 31.30
CA GLY A 295 49.58 2.80 31.79
C GLY A 295 49.62 2.83 33.32
N GLU A 296 48.46 2.85 33.96
CA GLU A 296 48.31 2.40 35.34
C GLU A 296 47.01 1.57 35.44
N PRO A 297 47.07 0.33 35.97
CA PRO A 297 45.88 -0.47 36.22
C PRO A 297 45.17 0.07 37.47
N GLY A 298 43.98 0.65 37.31
CA GLY A 298 43.11 0.95 38.46
C GLY A 298 42.31 2.25 38.45
N THR A 299 42.34 3.07 37.41
CA THR A 299 41.51 4.28 37.35
C THR A 299 40.17 4.00 36.67
N GLU A 300 39.07 4.42 37.32
CA GLU A 300 37.69 4.25 36.87
C GLU A 300 37.55 4.57 35.37
N GLU A 301 37.10 3.59 34.57
CA GLU A 301 36.83 3.79 33.16
C GLU A 301 35.88 4.99 33.01
N SER A 302 36.26 6.03 32.26
CA SER A 302 35.38 7.14 31.87
C SER A 302 34.33 6.67 30.87
N GLY A 303 33.50 5.73 31.33
CA GLY A 303 32.39 5.17 30.61
C GLY A 303 31.09 5.87 31.00
N THR A 304 30.17 5.94 30.05
CA THR A 304 28.76 6.23 30.33
C THR A 304 27.91 5.12 29.74
N SER A 305 26.72 4.92 30.30
CA SER A 305 25.79 3.91 29.81
C SER A 305 24.37 4.44 29.70
N LEU A 306 23.65 3.95 28.71
CA LEU A 306 22.21 4.16 28.53
C LEU A 306 21.54 2.81 28.52
N THR A 307 20.59 2.64 29.44
CA THR A 307 19.68 1.50 29.40
C THR A 307 18.42 1.91 28.63
N PHE A 308 18.05 1.12 27.64
CA PHE A 308 16.80 1.29 26.92
C PHE A 308 16.09 -0.03 26.71
N ARG A 309 14.76 0.03 26.62
CA ARG A 309 13.91 -1.12 26.41
C ARG A 309 13.13 -0.95 25.12
N ASN A 310 13.23 -1.96 24.27
CA ASN A 310 12.45 -2.06 23.05
C ASN A 310 11.17 -2.85 23.32
N ASP A 311 10.02 -2.17 23.38
CA ASP A 311 8.75 -2.80 23.75
C ASP A 311 8.15 -3.61 22.59
N LYS A 312 7.59 -4.78 22.89
CA LYS A 312 6.85 -5.58 21.89
C LYS A 312 5.69 -4.78 21.26
N PRO A 313 5.46 -4.90 19.94
CA PRO A 313 4.33 -4.28 19.26
C PRO A 313 3.00 -4.65 19.90
N VAL A 314 2.06 -3.71 19.86
CA VAL A 314 0.73 -3.83 20.48
C VAL A 314 -0.01 -5.08 19.98
N PHE A 315 0.12 -5.43 18.70
CA PHE A 315 -0.54 -6.56 18.05
C PHE A 315 0.05 -7.94 18.37
N LEU A 316 1.20 -7.98 19.04
CA LEU A 316 1.85 -9.21 19.54
C LEU A 316 1.71 -9.39 21.05
N ARG A 317 1.00 -8.48 21.73
CA ARG A 317 0.76 -8.59 23.18
C ARG A 317 -0.37 -9.59 23.46
N TRP A 318 -0.41 -10.13 24.67
CA TRP A 318 -1.34 -11.20 25.05
C TRP A 318 -2.82 -10.84 24.80
N TYR A 319 -3.21 -9.57 24.98
CA TYR A 319 -4.59 -9.12 24.75
C TYR A 319 -4.96 -9.03 23.26
N ALA A 320 -3.99 -8.94 22.33
CA ALA A 320 -4.28 -8.95 20.90
C ALA A 320 -4.86 -10.29 20.45
N TRP A 321 -4.43 -11.39 21.08
CA TRP A 321 -5.00 -12.72 20.86
C TRP A 321 -6.48 -12.81 21.24
N ILE A 322 -6.92 -12.06 22.26
CA ILE A 322 -8.35 -11.97 22.63
C ILE A 322 -9.13 -11.27 21.52
N VAL A 323 -8.60 -10.17 20.99
CA VAL A 323 -9.23 -9.43 19.88
C VAL A 323 -9.32 -10.31 18.62
N TYR A 324 -8.25 -11.05 18.29
CA TYR A 324 -8.27 -11.98 17.16
C TYR A 324 -9.28 -13.11 17.35
N ALA A 325 -9.40 -13.67 18.54
CA ALA A 325 -10.40 -14.69 18.85
C ALA A 325 -11.83 -14.15 18.68
N LEU A 326 -12.10 -12.93 19.17
CA LEU A 326 -13.40 -12.27 19.00
C LEU A 326 -13.72 -11.98 17.54
N PHE A 327 -12.74 -11.49 16.77
CA PHE A 327 -12.92 -11.25 15.33
C PHE A 327 -13.19 -12.56 14.57
N CYS A 328 -12.50 -13.64 14.92
CA CYS A 328 -12.74 -14.96 14.35
C CYS A 328 -14.16 -15.46 14.68
N MET A 329 -14.58 -15.36 15.94
CA MET A 329 -15.95 -15.72 16.36
C MET A 329 -17.02 -14.87 15.65
N PHE A 330 -16.78 -13.56 15.49
CA PHE A 330 -17.68 -12.68 14.75
C PHE A 330 -17.76 -13.06 13.27
N SER A 331 -16.62 -13.36 12.65
CA SER A 331 -16.56 -13.80 11.25
C SER A 331 -17.32 -15.13 11.04
N VAL A 332 -17.15 -16.09 11.96
CA VAL A 332 -17.93 -17.34 11.96
C VAL A 332 -19.42 -17.06 12.15
N TYR A 333 -19.80 -16.17 13.08
CA TYR A 333 -21.19 -15.78 13.29
C TYR A 333 -21.81 -15.17 12.02
N VAL A 334 -21.12 -14.24 11.37
CA VAL A 334 -21.56 -13.61 10.12
C VAL A 334 -21.70 -14.66 9.02
N PHE A 335 -20.74 -15.56 8.87
CA PHE A 335 -20.80 -16.66 7.91
C PHE A 335 -22.02 -17.56 8.14
N LEU A 336 -22.27 -17.96 9.39
CA LEU A 336 -23.45 -18.76 9.76
C LEU A 336 -24.76 -18.01 9.49
N ARG A 337 -24.81 -16.70 9.72
CA ARG A 337 -25.99 -15.85 9.41
C ARG A 337 -26.25 -15.78 7.91
N ILE A 338 -25.22 -15.56 7.09
CA ILE A 338 -25.33 -15.53 5.63
C ILE A 338 -25.85 -16.88 5.12
N ARG A 339 -25.27 -18.00 5.59
CA ARG A 339 -25.76 -19.34 5.22
C ARG A 339 -27.21 -19.57 5.60
N LYS A 340 -27.63 -19.13 6.80
CA LYS A 340 -29.02 -19.26 7.25
C LYS A 340 -29.99 -18.43 6.38
N SER A 341 -29.59 -17.22 5.98
CA SER A 341 -30.40 -16.36 5.09
C SER A 341 -30.59 -17.01 3.71
N ALA A 342 -29.50 -17.51 3.12
CA ALA A 342 -29.55 -18.17 1.80
C ALA A 342 -30.43 -19.44 1.80
N VAL A 343 -30.43 -20.21 2.89
CA VAL A 343 -31.32 -21.38 3.04
C VAL A 343 -32.78 -20.94 3.20
N LEU A 344 -33.03 -19.85 3.91
CA LEU A 344 -34.38 -19.32 4.10
C LEU A 344 -34.97 -18.78 2.79
N GLU A 345 -34.18 -18.05 2.00
CA GLU A 345 -34.58 -17.53 0.69
C GLU A 345 -34.96 -18.64 -0.29
N ARG A 346 -34.22 -19.76 -0.31
CA ARG A 346 -34.58 -20.93 -1.13
C ARG A 346 -35.94 -21.52 -0.75
N LYS A 347 -36.23 -21.64 0.55
CA LYS A 347 -37.53 -22.15 1.02
C LYS A 347 -38.68 -21.20 0.72
N VAL A 348 -38.44 -19.89 0.73
CA VAL A 348 -39.45 -18.89 0.35
C VAL A 348 -39.77 -19.00 -1.15
N GLY A 349 -38.75 -19.16 -2.00
CA GLY A 349 -38.97 -19.34 -3.44
C GLY A 349 -39.79 -20.58 -3.80
N GLU A 350 -39.52 -21.73 -3.16
CA GLU A 350 -40.29 -22.96 -3.37
C GLU A 350 -41.78 -22.80 -3.00
N LEU A 351 -42.09 -22.03 -1.95
CA LEU A 351 -43.47 -21.80 -1.51
C LEU A 351 -44.24 -20.86 -2.45
N GLU A 352 -43.56 -19.87 -3.04
CA GLU A 352 -44.18 -18.93 -3.99
C GLU A 352 -44.54 -19.59 -5.32
N GLU A 353 -43.72 -20.52 -5.80
CA GLU A 353 -43.97 -21.29 -7.02
C GLU A 353 -45.19 -22.21 -6.88
N VAL A 354 -45.36 -22.85 -5.72
CA VAL A 354 -46.54 -23.67 -5.43
C VAL A 354 -47.82 -22.81 -5.35
N ALA A 355 -47.74 -21.63 -4.73
CA ALA A 355 -48.89 -20.74 -4.58
C ALA A 355 -49.38 -20.14 -5.91
N THR A 356 -48.48 -19.86 -6.85
CA THR A 356 -48.83 -19.33 -8.18
C THR A 356 -49.46 -20.40 -9.07
N SER A 357 -48.94 -21.62 -9.07
CA SER A 357 -49.55 -22.76 -9.79
C SER A 357 -50.99 -23.00 -9.35
N LEU A 358 -51.26 -23.01 -8.05
CA LEU A 358 -52.61 -23.17 -7.47
C LEU A 358 -53.60 -22.07 -7.91
N ARG A 359 -53.15 -20.82 -8.06
CA ARG A 359 -54.03 -19.71 -8.52
C ARG A 359 -54.40 -19.83 -9.99
N THR A 360 -53.47 -20.28 -10.82
CA THR A 360 -53.66 -20.39 -12.27
C THR A 360 -54.68 -21.48 -12.60
N GLU A 361 -54.64 -22.58 -11.87
CA GLU A 361 -55.58 -23.69 -12.08
C GLU A 361 -56.99 -23.38 -11.61
N ASN A 362 -57.12 -22.59 -10.53
CA ASN A 362 -58.42 -22.16 -10.04
C ASN A 362 -59.11 -21.18 -11.01
N THR A 363 -58.35 -20.28 -11.64
CA THR A 363 -58.89 -19.35 -12.64
C THR A 363 -59.27 -20.04 -13.94
N HIS A 364 -58.57 -21.11 -14.33
CA HIS A 364 -58.95 -21.94 -15.47
C HIS A 364 -60.29 -22.66 -15.24
N LEU A 365 -60.49 -23.23 -14.04
CA LEU A 365 -61.74 -23.91 -13.66
C LEU A 365 -62.95 -22.97 -13.62
N GLU A 366 -62.79 -21.71 -13.19
CA GLU A 366 -63.89 -20.73 -13.17
C GLU A 366 -64.40 -20.39 -14.57
N SER A 367 -63.50 -20.32 -15.56
CA SER A 367 -63.84 -19.96 -16.94
C SER A 367 -64.71 -21.00 -17.68
N LEU A 368 -64.60 -22.28 -17.30
CA LEU A 368 -65.44 -23.37 -17.81
C LEU A 368 -66.89 -23.28 -17.34
N SER A 369 -67.19 -22.47 -16.30
CA SER A 369 -68.54 -22.31 -15.74
C SER A 369 -69.38 -21.20 -16.39
N TYR A 370 -68.91 -20.56 -17.46
CA TYR A 370 -69.51 -19.34 -18.04
C TYR A 370 -70.39 -19.53 -19.27
N GLN A 371 -70.47 -20.73 -19.83
CA GLN A 371 -71.37 -21.05 -20.94
C GLN A 371 -72.65 -21.74 -20.45
N ASP A 372 -73.76 -21.52 -21.15
CA ASP A 372 -74.99 -22.29 -20.98
C ASP A 372 -74.85 -23.62 -21.73
N SER A 373 -75.02 -24.74 -21.04
CA SER A 373 -74.79 -26.08 -21.60
C SER A 373 -75.76 -26.45 -22.73
N LEU A 374 -76.93 -25.81 -22.80
CA LEU A 374 -77.93 -26.07 -23.84
C LEU A 374 -77.72 -25.20 -25.08
N THR A 375 -77.64 -23.88 -24.90
CA THR A 375 -77.64 -22.93 -26.03
C THR A 375 -76.24 -22.59 -26.53
N GLY A 376 -75.18 -22.87 -25.77
CA GLY A 376 -73.80 -22.58 -26.11
C GLY A 376 -73.42 -21.10 -26.02
N ILE A 377 -74.37 -20.21 -25.72
CA ILE A 377 -74.10 -18.79 -25.44
C ILE A 377 -73.75 -18.61 -23.95
N PRO A 378 -73.16 -17.47 -23.54
CA PRO A 378 -72.88 -17.21 -22.15
C PRO A 378 -74.10 -17.36 -21.23
N ASN A 379 -73.89 -17.87 -20.01
CA ASN A 379 -74.96 -18.04 -19.03
C ASN A 379 -75.16 -16.78 -18.16
N ARG A 380 -76.17 -16.82 -17.29
CA ARG A 380 -76.50 -15.74 -16.34
C ARG A 380 -75.30 -15.29 -15.48
N ARG A 381 -74.41 -16.20 -15.10
CA ARG A 381 -73.23 -15.87 -14.27
C ARG A 381 -72.25 -15.01 -15.06
N TYR A 382 -71.96 -15.39 -16.30
CA TYR A 382 -71.13 -14.57 -17.19
C TYR A 382 -71.79 -13.24 -17.51
N PHE A 383 -73.10 -13.21 -17.75
CA PHE A 383 -73.82 -11.95 -17.98
C PHE A 383 -73.61 -10.96 -16.83
N LYS A 384 -73.78 -11.38 -15.57
CA LYS A 384 -73.58 -10.48 -14.42
C LYS A 384 -72.17 -9.89 -14.41
N TYR A 385 -71.16 -10.71 -14.70
CA TYR A 385 -69.78 -10.27 -14.82
C TYR A 385 -69.57 -9.30 -16.00
N ALA A 386 -70.06 -9.65 -17.19
CA ALA A 386 -69.93 -8.83 -18.39
C ALA A 386 -70.67 -7.49 -18.26
N PHE A 387 -71.88 -7.51 -17.69
CA PHE A 387 -72.68 -6.32 -17.42
C PHE A 387 -72.01 -5.40 -16.41
N GLN A 388 -71.47 -5.91 -15.30
CA GLN A 388 -70.74 -5.08 -14.33
C GLN A 388 -69.49 -4.45 -14.95
N ARG A 389 -68.76 -5.22 -15.77
CA ARG A 389 -67.58 -4.71 -16.48
C ARG A 389 -67.96 -3.62 -17.48
N GLU A 390 -69.01 -3.85 -18.27
CA GLU A 390 -69.48 -2.89 -19.27
C GLU A 390 -70.11 -1.66 -18.63
N TRP A 391 -70.82 -1.83 -17.52
CA TRP A 391 -71.33 -0.74 -16.68
C TRP A 391 -70.20 0.19 -16.21
N ALA A 392 -69.13 -0.39 -15.66
CA ALA A 392 -67.96 0.38 -15.24
C ALA A 392 -67.26 1.06 -16.43
N ALA A 393 -67.10 0.35 -17.55
CA ALA A 393 -66.46 0.87 -18.75
C ALA A 393 -67.26 2.02 -19.39
N SER A 394 -68.58 1.86 -19.54
CA SER A 394 -69.49 2.86 -20.07
C SER A 394 -69.60 4.08 -19.14
N ARG A 395 -69.53 3.90 -17.81
CA ARG A 395 -69.45 5.01 -16.85
C ARG A 395 -68.18 5.84 -17.00
N ILE A 396 -67.03 5.20 -17.20
CA ILE A 396 -65.74 5.89 -17.42
C ILE A 396 -65.74 6.59 -18.77
N ARG A 397 -66.25 5.92 -19.82
CA ARG A 397 -66.32 6.45 -21.18
C ARG A 397 -67.45 7.46 -21.38
N GLU A 398 -68.33 7.58 -20.39
CA GLU A 398 -69.43 8.53 -20.43
C GLU A 398 -70.40 8.25 -21.62
N GLU A 399 -70.52 6.97 -22.00
CA GLU A 399 -71.30 6.46 -23.14
C GLU A 399 -72.69 5.96 -22.69
N LEU A 400 -73.63 5.85 -23.64
CA LEU A 400 -74.94 5.25 -23.39
C LEU A 400 -74.83 3.72 -23.37
N LEU A 401 -75.52 3.08 -22.44
CA LEU A 401 -75.66 1.63 -22.40
C LEU A 401 -77.11 1.30 -22.72
N THR A 402 -77.34 0.31 -23.60
CA THR A 402 -78.68 -0.26 -23.80
C THR A 402 -78.67 -1.73 -23.43
N VAL A 403 -79.71 -2.17 -22.71
CA VAL A 403 -79.94 -3.60 -22.44
C VAL A 403 -81.30 -3.98 -23.01
N LEU A 404 -81.32 -5.12 -23.70
CA LEU A 404 -82.55 -5.75 -24.18
C LEU A 404 -82.83 -6.98 -23.33
N MET A 405 -84.04 -7.09 -22.81
CA MET A 405 -84.54 -8.33 -22.18
C MET A 405 -85.57 -8.96 -23.11
N ILE A 406 -85.33 -10.21 -23.49
CA ILE A 406 -86.08 -10.94 -24.51
C ILE A 406 -86.75 -12.14 -23.84
N TYR A 407 -88.06 -12.27 -24.03
CA TYR A 407 -88.87 -13.35 -23.48
C TYR A 407 -89.59 -14.10 -24.60
N ILE A 408 -89.53 -15.43 -24.59
CA ILE A 408 -90.27 -16.25 -25.55
C ILE A 408 -91.75 -16.30 -25.17
N ASP A 409 -92.62 -15.85 -26.07
CA ASP A 409 -94.04 -15.77 -25.78
C ASP A 409 -94.69 -17.15 -25.65
N PHE A 410 -95.46 -17.32 -24.57
CA PHE A 410 -96.16 -18.55 -24.21
C PHE A 410 -95.30 -19.83 -24.19
N PHE A 411 -93.99 -19.72 -23.93
CA PHE A 411 -93.06 -20.86 -23.98
C PHE A 411 -93.45 -22.03 -23.07
N LYS A 412 -94.00 -21.76 -21.87
CA LYS A 412 -94.57 -22.83 -21.02
C LYS A 412 -95.67 -23.63 -21.75
N ARG A 413 -96.62 -22.94 -22.39
CA ARG A 413 -97.70 -23.58 -23.16
C ARG A 413 -97.15 -24.33 -24.38
N PHE A 414 -96.11 -23.80 -25.00
CA PHE A 414 -95.38 -24.50 -26.06
C PHE A 414 -94.81 -25.83 -25.53
N ASN A 415 -94.11 -25.82 -24.40
CA ASN A 415 -93.55 -27.02 -23.77
C ASN A 415 -94.64 -28.01 -23.36
N ASP A 416 -95.75 -27.53 -22.82
CA ASP A 416 -96.89 -28.37 -22.43
C ASP A 416 -97.54 -29.06 -23.66
N THR A 417 -97.39 -28.46 -24.85
CA THR A 417 -97.98 -28.98 -26.11
C THR A 417 -97.02 -29.91 -26.86
N PHE A 418 -95.74 -29.55 -26.98
CA PHE A 418 -94.76 -30.24 -27.83
C PHE A 418 -93.66 -30.99 -27.05
N GLY A 419 -93.65 -30.87 -25.73
CA GLY A 419 -92.67 -31.48 -24.85
C GLY A 419 -91.38 -30.66 -24.68
N HIS A 420 -90.67 -30.91 -23.59
CA HIS A 420 -89.46 -30.18 -23.22
C HIS A 420 -88.31 -30.30 -24.23
N VAL A 421 -88.20 -31.43 -24.95
CA VAL A 421 -87.15 -31.64 -25.96
C VAL A 421 -87.30 -30.66 -27.13
N GLU A 422 -88.53 -30.42 -27.58
CA GLU A 422 -88.78 -29.44 -28.64
C GLU A 422 -88.66 -28.00 -28.10
N GLY A 423 -88.99 -27.78 -26.83
CA GLY A 423 -88.69 -26.55 -26.10
C GLY A 423 -87.19 -26.20 -26.10
N ASP A 424 -86.35 -27.18 -25.77
CA ASP A 424 -84.89 -27.04 -25.79
C ASP A 424 -84.37 -26.72 -27.19
N ARG A 425 -84.95 -27.35 -28.21
CA ARG A 425 -84.64 -27.04 -29.62
C ARG A 425 -84.98 -25.60 -29.98
N ILE A 426 -86.12 -25.09 -29.51
CA ILE A 426 -86.49 -23.69 -29.72
C ILE A 426 -85.54 -22.75 -29.01
N LEU A 427 -85.15 -23.04 -27.77
CA LEU A 427 -84.18 -22.22 -27.04
C LEU A 427 -82.86 -22.09 -27.82
N MET A 428 -82.38 -23.18 -28.42
CA MET A 428 -81.20 -23.17 -29.29
C MET A 428 -81.42 -22.36 -30.58
N LEU A 429 -82.60 -22.48 -31.20
CA LEU A 429 -82.93 -21.72 -32.42
C LEU A 429 -83.08 -20.22 -32.16
N VAL A 430 -83.73 -19.84 -31.05
CA VAL A 430 -83.88 -18.46 -30.60
C VAL A 430 -82.51 -17.88 -30.26
N ALA A 431 -81.67 -18.58 -29.50
CA ALA A 431 -80.30 -18.15 -29.21
C ALA A 431 -79.50 -17.86 -30.50
N LYS A 432 -79.56 -18.76 -31.49
CA LYS A 432 -78.94 -18.54 -32.81
C LYS A 432 -79.56 -17.39 -33.58
N GLY A 433 -80.88 -17.21 -33.50
CA GLY A 433 -81.60 -16.09 -34.12
C GLY A 433 -81.18 -14.74 -33.55
N ILE A 434 -81.03 -14.66 -32.23
CA ILE A 434 -80.51 -13.47 -31.54
C ILE A 434 -79.07 -13.22 -31.97
N GLN A 435 -78.17 -14.21 -31.89
CA GLN A 435 -76.76 -14.05 -32.29
C GLN A 435 -76.61 -13.57 -33.75
N LYS A 436 -77.39 -14.15 -34.68
CA LYS A 436 -77.40 -13.71 -36.09
C LYS A 436 -77.93 -12.29 -36.29
N SER A 437 -78.68 -11.78 -35.32
CA SER A 437 -79.22 -10.43 -35.33
C SER A 437 -78.29 -9.42 -34.65
N LEU A 438 -77.13 -9.83 -34.11
CA LEU A 438 -76.13 -8.95 -33.52
C LEU A 438 -74.94 -8.82 -34.48
N PHE A 439 -74.64 -7.60 -34.90
CA PHE A 439 -73.64 -7.35 -35.94
C PHE A 439 -72.36 -6.69 -35.41
N ARG A 440 -72.38 -6.12 -34.20
CA ARG A 440 -71.18 -5.52 -33.59
C ARG A 440 -70.48 -6.54 -32.71
N LEU A 441 -69.15 -6.54 -32.75
CA LEU A 441 -68.31 -7.35 -31.85
C LEU A 441 -68.51 -7.01 -30.37
N THR A 442 -69.00 -5.81 -30.09
CA THR A 442 -69.30 -5.32 -28.73
C THR A 442 -70.66 -5.78 -28.22
N ASP A 443 -71.57 -6.20 -29.10
CA ASP A 443 -72.88 -6.69 -28.70
C ASP A 443 -72.71 -8.08 -28.09
N SER A 444 -73.29 -8.30 -26.90
CA SER A 444 -73.19 -9.59 -26.23
C SER A 444 -74.56 -10.10 -25.83
N VAL A 445 -74.77 -11.41 -26.00
CA VAL A 445 -76.00 -12.10 -25.61
C VAL A 445 -75.69 -13.13 -24.55
N ALA A 446 -76.60 -13.30 -23.60
CA ALA A 446 -76.56 -14.37 -22.63
C ALA A 446 -77.95 -14.96 -22.40
N ARG A 447 -78.00 -16.22 -22.00
CA ARG A 447 -79.21 -16.83 -21.47
C ARG A 447 -79.36 -16.43 -20.01
N PHE A 448 -80.36 -15.61 -19.72
CA PHE A 448 -80.56 -15.02 -18.40
C PHE A 448 -81.42 -15.89 -17.48
N GLY A 449 -82.40 -16.59 -18.06
CA GLY A 449 -83.34 -17.47 -17.35
C GLY A 449 -83.71 -18.70 -18.16
N GLY A 450 -84.79 -19.39 -17.77
CA GLY A 450 -85.26 -20.60 -18.45
C GLY A 450 -85.69 -20.34 -19.90
N GLU A 451 -86.41 -19.24 -20.12
CA GLU A 451 -86.99 -18.82 -21.40
C GLU A 451 -86.64 -17.35 -21.74
N GLU A 452 -85.64 -16.81 -21.05
CA GLU A 452 -85.24 -15.40 -21.08
C GLU A 452 -83.80 -15.25 -21.60
N PHE A 453 -83.63 -14.31 -22.51
CA PHE A 453 -82.35 -13.90 -23.06
C PHE A 453 -82.12 -12.43 -22.79
N VAL A 454 -80.86 -12.06 -22.62
CA VAL A 454 -80.47 -10.67 -22.40
C VAL A 454 -79.37 -10.29 -23.38
N VAL A 455 -79.46 -9.08 -23.92
CA VAL A 455 -78.46 -8.51 -24.81
C VAL A 455 -77.93 -7.22 -24.21
N ILE A 456 -76.61 -7.07 -24.17
CA ILE A 456 -75.93 -5.82 -23.82
C ILE A 456 -75.47 -5.17 -25.11
N LEU A 457 -75.87 -3.92 -25.32
CA LEU A 457 -75.52 -3.08 -26.46
C LEU A 457 -74.75 -1.85 -25.95
N PRO A 458 -73.40 -1.91 -25.92
CA PRO A 458 -72.57 -0.77 -25.51
C PRO A 458 -72.66 0.38 -26.50
N ASP A 459 -72.57 1.62 -26.00
CA ASP A 459 -72.65 2.86 -26.78
C ASP A 459 -73.87 2.88 -27.73
N MET A 460 -75.06 2.69 -27.15
CA MET A 460 -76.30 2.66 -27.92
C MET A 460 -77.43 3.37 -27.18
N ASN A 461 -78.19 4.20 -27.91
CA ASN A 461 -79.39 4.87 -27.41
C ASN A 461 -80.65 3.99 -27.57
N ALA A 462 -81.77 4.41 -26.98
CA ALA A 462 -83.02 3.65 -27.01
C ALA A 462 -83.58 3.46 -28.43
N GLU A 463 -83.44 4.46 -29.30
CA GLU A 463 -83.96 4.41 -30.68
C GLU A 463 -83.22 3.34 -31.50
N HIS A 464 -81.89 3.41 -31.56
CA HIS A 464 -81.06 2.40 -32.23
C HIS A 464 -81.17 1.02 -31.54
N GLY A 465 -81.29 0.99 -30.22
CA GLY A 465 -81.56 -0.23 -29.46
C GLY A 465 -82.85 -0.92 -29.88
N SER A 466 -83.92 -0.13 -30.11
CA SER A 466 -85.21 -0.64 -30.59
C SER A 466 -85.14 -1.22 -32.01
N ILE A 467 -84.29 -0.65 -32.89
CA ILE A 467 -84.03 -1.22 -34.22
C ILE A 467 -83.36 -2.60 -34.11
N VAL A 468 -82.40 -2.76 -33.19
CA VAL A 468 -81.78 -4.08 -32.92
C VAL A 468 -82.81 -5.05 -32.33
N ALA A 469 -83.65 -4.59 -31.40
CA ALA A 469 -84.73 -5.39 -30.83
C ALA A 469 -85.74 -5.84 -31.89
N GLU A 470 -86.23 -4.96 -32.77
CA GLU A 470 -87.15 -5.30 -33.86
C GLU A 470 -86.52 -6.25 -34.87
N ARG A 471 -85.22 -6.10 -35.14
CA ARG A 471 -84.46 -7.05 -35.97
C ARG A 471 -84.43 -8.44 -35.34
N ILE A 472 -84.17 -8.53 -34.04
CA ILE A 472 -84.21 -9.80 -33.29
C ILE A 472 -85.62 -10.41 -33.35
N ARG A 473 -86.66 -9.62 -33.04
CA ARG A 473 -88.05 -10.07 -33.04
C ARG A 473 -88.47 -10.60 -34.41
N THR A 474 -88.20 -9.83 -35.46
CA THR A 474 -88.52 -10.19 -36.85
C THR A 474 -87.71 -11.41 -37.30
N SER A 475 -86.44 -11.53 -36.89
CA SER A 475 -85.62 -12.71 -37.18
C SER A 475 -86.19 -13.98 -36.55
N ILE A 476 -86.76 -13.89 -35.34
CA ILE A 476 -87.33 -15.04 -34.64
C ILE A 476 -88.67 -15.43 -35.26
N VAL A 477 -89.55 -14.45 -35.55
CA VAL A 477 -90.79 -14.69 -36.31
C VAL A 477 -90.48 -15.30 -37.69
N GLY A 478 -89.41 -14.84 -38.33
CA GLY A 478 -88.91 -15.35 -39.62
C GLY A 478 -88.44 -16.81 -39.59
N LEU A 479 -88.23 -17.41 -38.41
CA LEU A 479 -87.98 -18.85 -38.28
C LEU A 479 -89.22 -19.69 -38.62
N ARG A 480 -90.42 -19.07 -38.64
CA ARG A 480 -91.72 -19.72 -38.96
C ARG A 480 -91.96 -21.00 -38.17
N ILE A 481 -91.62 -21.00 -36.88
CA ILE A 481 -91.84 -22.13 -35.97
C ILE A 481 -93.35 -22.23 -35.68
N PRO A 482 -94.06 -23.30 -36.11
CA PRO A 482 -95.51 -23.39 -35.96
C PRO A 482 -95.94 -23.43 -34.50
N PHE A 483 -96.74 -22.46 -34.07
CA PHE A 483 -97.35 -22.42 -32.73
C PHE A 483 -98.54 -21.46 -32.74
N ALA A 484 -99.74 -22.01 -32.81
CA ALA A 484 -100.97 -21.21 -32.78
C ALA A 484 -101.20 -20.64 -31.38
N SER A 485 -101.17 -19.32 -31.28
CA SER A 485 -101.39 -18.57 -30.05
C SER A 485 -102.11 -17.25 -30.32
N GLU A 486 -102.37 -16.50 -29.26
CA GLU A 486 -103.01 -15.19 -29.31
C GLU A 486 -102.22 -14.18 -30.17
N THR A 487 -100.92 -14.39 -30.37
CA THR A 487 -100.04 -13.52 -31.18
C THR A 487 -99.92 -13.94 -32.65
N GLY A 488 -100.50 -15.07 -33.07
CA GLY A 488 -100.49 -15.55 -34.45
C GLY A 488 -100.23 -17.07 -34.58
N GLU A 489 -99.88 -17.50 -35.80
CA GLU A 489 -99.65 -18.92 -36.16
C GLU A 489 -98.22 -19.41 -35.85
N TYR A 490 -97.32 -18.51 -35.45
CA TYR A 490 -95.91 -18.81 -35.24
C TYR A 490 -95.43 -18.35 -33.86
N LEU A 491 -94.35 -18.97 -33.37
CA LEU A 491 -93.65 -18.55 -32.16
C LEU A 491 -93.16 -17.10 -32.28
N THR A 492 -93.39 -16.32 -31.23
CA THR A 492 -93.06 -14.89 -31.14
C THR A 492 -92.24 -14.61 -29.89
N VAL A 493 -91.64 -13.42 -29.83
CA VAL A 493 -90.94 -12.94 -28.63
C VAL A 493 -91.39 -11.53 -28.29
N SER A 494 -91.38 -11.22 -27.00
CA SER A 494 -91.59 -9.89 -26.47
C SER A 494 -90.25 -9.36 -25.96
N ILE A 495 -89.91 -8.11 -26.30
CA ILE A 495 -88.60 -7.53 -25.98
C ILE A 495 -88.78 -6.20 -25.24
N GLY A 496 -88.21 -6.11 -24.06
CA GLY A 496 -88.03 -4.86 -23.34
C GLY A 496 -86.70 -4.20 -23.68
N CYS A 497 -86.73 -2.91 -23.99
CA CYS A 497 -85.54 -2.10 -24.28
C CYS A 497 -85.42 -0.97 -23.26
N PHE A 498 -84.30 -0.89 -22.56
CA PHE A 498 -83.96 0.26 -21.71
C PHE A 498 -82.57 0.78 -22.06
N SER A 499 -82.47 2.11 -22.19
CA SER A 499 -81.23 2.81 -22.49
C SER A 499 -81.03 3.93 -21.48
N GLY A 500 -79.79 4.10 -21.04
CA GLY A 500 -79.41 5.19 -20.14
C GLY A 500 -77.90 5.29 -20.02
N ARG A 501 -77.41 6.42 -19.54
CA ARG A 501 -75.99 6.62 -19.24
C ARG A 501 -75.71 6.02 -17.85
N PRO A 502 -74.70 5.15 -17.69
CA PRO A 502 -74.29 4.67 -16.37
C PRO A 502 -73.64 5.80 -15.55
N ASP A 503 -74.44 6.61 -14.86
CA ASP A 503 -74.00 7.72 -14.02
C ASP A 503 -74.52 7.59 -12.57
N SER A 504 -74.44 8.65 -11.77
CA SER A 504 -74.95 8.62 -10.38
C SER A 504 -76.48 8.62 -10.27
N SER A 505 -77.23 8.78 -11.36
CA SER A 505 -78.69 8.80 -11.36
C SER A 505 -79.33 7.40 -11.35
N PHE A 506 -78.59 6.36 -11.79
CA PHE A 506 -79.04 4.97 -11.77
C PHE A 506 -77.99 4.06 -11.13
N SER A 507 -78.40 3.14 -10.26
CA SER A 507 -77.56 2.00 -9.90
C SER A 507 -77.66 0.91 -10.97
N ALA A 508 -76.65 0.05 -11.09
CA ALA A 508 -76.67 -1.08 -12.03
C ALA A 508 -77.90 -1.99 -11.81
N ASP A 509 -78.30 -2.18 -10.55
CA ASP A 509 -79.52 -2.93 -10.20
C ASP A 509 -80.80 -2.20 -10.64
N GLN A 510 -80.86 -0.87 -10.47
CA GLN A 510 -82.00 -0.08 -10.94
C GLN A 510 -82.10 -0.08 -12.47
N PHE A 511 -80.97 -0.06 -13.17
CA PHE A 511 -80.93 -0.15 -14.62
C PHE A 511 -81.51 -1.48 -15.13
N MET A 512 -81.14 -2.60 -14.50
CA MET A 512 -81.73 -3.90 -14.81
C MET A 512 -83.22 -3.95 -14.47
N LYS A 513 -83.66 -3.38 -13.33
CA LYS A 513 -85.10 -3.29 -12.99
C LYS A 513 -85.90 -2.51 -14.03
N ASN A 514 -85.36 -1.41 -14.57
CA ASN A 514 -86.02 -0.64 -15.62
C ASN A 514 -86.10 -1.43 -16.94
N THR A 515 -85.07 -2.25 -17.23
CA THR A 515 -85.08 -3.17 -18.37
C THR A 515 -86.17 -4.24 -18.22
N ASP A 516 -86.31 -4.82 -17.03
CA ASP A 516 -87.38 -5.79 -16.72
C ASP A 516 -88.77 -5.13 -16.80
N ALA A 517 -88.90 -3.88 -16.35
CA ALA A 517 -90.14 -3.12 -16.48
C ALA A 517 -90.52 -2.89 -17.96
N ALA A 518 -89.55 -2.61 -18.84
CA ALA A 518 -89.77 -2.52 -20.28
C ALA A 518 -90.34 -3.84 -20.84
N LEU A 519 -89.78 -4.97 -20.41
CA LEU A 519 -90.25 -6.29 -20.85
C LEU A 519 -91.66 -6.59 -20.32
N TYR A 520 -91.96 -6.20 -19.08
CA TYR A 520 -93.29 -6.35 -18.51
C TYR A 520 -94.35 -5.59 -19.33
N LEU A 521 -94.04 -4.36 -19.76
CA LEU A 521 -94.91 -3.58 -20.64
C LEU A 521 -95.12 -4.29 -22.00
N ALA A 522 -94.07 -4.84 -22.61
CA ALA A 522 -94.19 -5.60 -23.86
C ALA A 522 -95.12 -6.82 -23.69
N LYS A 523 -95.02 -7.52 -22.57
CA LYS A 523 -95.86 -8.69 -22.27
C LYS A 523 -97.33 -8.33 -22.00
N ALA A 524 -97.62 -7.09 -21.60
CA ALA A 524 -98.97 -6.58 -21.34
C ALA A 524 -99.64 -5.99 -22.60
N GLN A 525 -98.86 -5.49 -23.57
CA GLN A 525 -99.31 -4.94 -24.86
C GLN A 525 -99.45 -6.06 -25.91
N ASP A 526 -100.30 -7.05 -25.62
CA ASP A 526 -100.63 -8.19 -26.49
C ASP A 526 -99.47 -9.09 -26.98
N ARG A 527 -98.23 -8.86 -26.51
CA ARG A 527 -97.01 -9.61 -26.86
C ARG A 527 -96.59 -9.47 -28.33
N ASN A 528 -95.53 -10.16 -28.75
CA ASN A 528 -94.93 -10.03 -30.08
C ASN A 528 -94.56 -8.57 -30.46
N CYS A 529 -94.06 -7.81 -29.49
CA CYS A 529 -93.72 -6.40 -29.66
C CYS A 529 -92.41 -6.03 -28.96
N VAL A 530 -91.86 -4.87 -29.34
CA VAL A 530 -90.76 -4.23 -28.64
C VAL A 530 -91.33 -3.06 -27.83
N SER A 531 -91.07 -3.05 -26.52
CA SER A 531 -91.44 -1.93 -25.65
C SER A 531 -90.20 -1.21 -25.16
N ILE A 532 -90.21 0.12 -25.29
CA ILE A 532 -89.13 1.00 -24.83
C ILE A 532 -89.59 1.65 -23.53
N TYR A 533 -88.80 1.48 -22.46
CA TYR A 533 -89.09 2.16 -21.20
C TYR A 533 -88.37 3.51 -21.14
N SER A 534 -89.12 4.61 -21.20
CA SER A 534 -88.62 5.95 -20.88
C SER A 534 -88.95 6.25 -19.42
N SER A 535 -87.97 6.63 -18.60
CA SER A 535 -88.13 6.91 -17.16
C SER A 535 -88.96 8.17 -16.81
N GLY A 536 -89.90 8.57 -17.68
CA GLY A 536 -90.80 9.71 -17.52
C GLY A 536 -92.31 9.37 -17.58
N CYS A 537 -92.71 8.11 -17.76
CA CYS A 537 -94.13 7.74 -17.86
C CYS A 537 -94.48 6.56 -16.94
N LEU A 538 -94.86 6.87 -15.69
CA LEU A 538 -95.89 6.20 -14.88
C LEU A 538 -95.94 6.91 -13.52
N GLY A 539 -96.66 8.04 -13.50
CA GLY A 539 -97.26 8.57 -12.29
C GLY A 539 -98.76 8.66 -12.54
N VAL A 540 -99.49 7.58 -12.23
CA VAL A 540 -100.81 7.50 -11.56
C VAL A 540 -100.94 6.08 -11.04
#